data_AF-J3DJZ0-F1
#
_entry.id   AF-J3DJZ0-F1
#
_cell.length_a   1.000
_cell.length_b   1.000
_cell.length_c   1.000
_cell.angle_alpha   90.00
_cell.angle_beta   90.00
_cell.angle_gamma   90.00
#
_symmetry.space_group_name_H-M   'P 1'
#
loop_
_entity.id
_entity.type
_entity.pdbx_description
1 polymer ?
#
loop_
_entity_poly.entity_id
_entity_poly.type
_entity_poly.pdbx_seq_one_letter_code
_entity_poly.pdbx_strand_id
1 'polypeptide(L)'
;MTSTISRTEIDVRMLEVRTLLSFIKTQESTATPPVDSDDVKIIRGLFYVHLYGAFEKSVNEVVIHALREIASMNIKHGHAALDFLPVSLAQTFQSLQSPTSDAKWGQRVKFVQSMQSLDVCKIKDDIFADQLQNVSPTRLIEILNYLCITQHEFVQTDLLAVSEVVEKRNQVAHGRTNPLRVGSSVKSSELEGRLQSVLSVMDQLILCVDNGLAAMKFVKNEFHAEYAAQ
;
A
#
# COMPACT_ATOMS: atom_id res chain seq x y z
N MET A 1 13.64 19.23 -3.30
CA MET A 1 12.50 19.74 -2.48
C MET A 1 11.73 18.54 -1.93
N THR A 2 11.40 18.46 -0.64
CA THR A 2 10.56 17.37 -0.10
C THR A 2 9.10 17.61 -0.48
N SER A 3 8.65 17.00 -1.56
CA SER A 3 7.22 16.87 -1.90
C SER A 3 6.58 15.98 -0.83
N THR A 4 5.96 16.59 0.18
CA THR A 4 5.21 15.87 1.20
C THR A 4 3.99 15.23 0.54
N ILE A 5 3.75 13.94 0.81
CA ILE A 5 2.54 13.26 0.34
C ILE A 5 1.32 14.09 0.75
N SER A 6 0.51 14.49 -0.25
CA SER A 6 -0.73 15.23 0.02
C SER A 6 -1.72 14.33 0.74
N ARG A 7 -1.92 14.60 2.04
CA ARG A 7 -2.85 13.83 2.88
C ARG A 7 -4.31 14.16 2.62
N THR A 8 -4.62 15.24 1.91
CA THR A 8 -5.98 15.77 1.77
C THR A 8 -6.97 14.73 1.23
N GLU A 9 -6.62 13.97 0.19
CA GLU A 9 -7.54 12.96 -0.36
C GLU A 9 -7.67 11.73 0.55
N ILE A 10 -6.60 11.33 1.23
CA ILE A 10 -6.59 10.23 2.21
C ILE A 10 -7.50 10.61 3.40
N ASP A 11 -7.34 11.82 3.93
CA ASP A 11 -8.12 12.34 5.04
C ASP A 11 -9.60 12.43 4.71
N VAL A 12 -9.96 12.86 3.50
CA VAL A 12 -11.34 12.88 3.01
C VAL A 12 -11.95 11.47 3.02
N ARG A 13 -11.25 10.47 2.48
CA ARG A 13 -11.75 9.08 2.47
C ARG A 13 -11.90 8.50 3.88
N MET A 14 -10.95 8.79 4.77
CA MET A 14 -11.04 8.36 6.16
C MET A 14 -12.16 9.07 6.93
N LEU A 15 -12.46 10.32 6.58
CA LEU A 15 -13.59 11.07 7.11
C LEU A 15 -14.94 10.45 6.69
N GLU A 16 -15.07 9.98 5.45
CA GLU A 16 -16.26 9.23 5.00
C GLU A 16 -16.49 7.97 5.84
N VAL A 17 -15.44 7.20 6.10
CA VAL A 17 -15.51 6.00 6.95
C VAL A 17 -15.89 6.36 8.40
N ARG A 18 -15.32 7.43 8.96
CA ARG A 18 -15.69 7.97 10.29
C ARG A 18 -17.15 8.40 10.35
N THR A 19 -17.65 9.00 9.27
CA THR A 19 -19.05 9.43 9.15
C THR A 19 -19.98 8.23 9.20
N LEU A 20 -19.67 7.18 8.43
CA LEU A 20 -20.42 5.93 8.47
C LEU A 20 -20.38 5.28 9.87
N LEU A 21 -19.21 5.24 10.52
CA LEU A 21 -19.09 4.70 11.87
C LEU A 21 -19.92 5.48 12.89
N SER A 22 -19.92 6.80 12.78
CA SER A 22 -20.72 7.68 13.63
C SER A 22 -22.21 7.43 13.43
N PHE A 23 -22.64 7.26 12.18
CA PHE A 23 -24.01 6.84 11.88
C PHE A 23 -24.34 5.49 12.53
N ILE A 24 -23.51 4.45 12.35
CA ILE A 24 -23.72 3.13 12.99
C ILE A 24 -23.93 3.27 14.49
N LYS A 25 -23.08 4.04 15.19
CA LYS A 25 -23.18 4.29 16.64
C LYS A 25 -24.56 4.82 17.05
N THR A 26 -25.14 5.73 16.27
CA THR A 26 -26.48 6.30 16.56
C THR A 26 -27.62 5.31 16.38
N GLN A 27 -27.40 4.22 15.64
CA GLN A 27 -28.43 3.22 15.35
C GLN A 27 -28.36 2.00 16.27
N GLU A 28 -27.27 1.82 17.03
CA GLU A 28 -27.14 0.67 17.93
C GLU A 28 -28.12 0.77 19.11
N SER A 29 -28.72 -0.37 19.47
CA SER A 29 -29.61 -0.46 20.62
C SER A 29 -28.85 -0.20 21.93
N THR A 30 -29.40 0.69 22.75
CA THR A 30 -28.95 0.96 24.12
C THR A 30 -29.64 0.09 25.18
N ALA A 31 -30.58 -0.77 24.77
CA ALA A 31 -31.29 -1.70 25.66
C ALA A 31 -30.36 -2.81 26.22
N THR A 32 -30.78 -3.42 27.34
CA THR A 32 -30.08 -4.55 27.99
C THR A 32 -31.02 -5.76 28.09
N PRO A 33 -30.74 -6.89 27.40
CA PRO A 33 -29.64 -7.09 26.47
C PRO A 33 -29.83 -6.30 25.15
N PRO A 34 -28.74 -5.89 24.48
CA PRO A 34 -28.85 -5.10 23.25
C PRO A 34 -29.37 -5.97 22.10
N VAL A 35 -30.47 -5.55 21.49
CA VAL A 35 -31.06 -6.21 20.32
C VAL A 35 -31.08 -5.20 19.17
N ASP A 36 -30.12 -5.34 18.25
CA ASP A 36 -30.07 -4.49 17.06
C ASP A 36 -30.94 -5.07 15.94
N SER A 37 -31.49 -4.19 15.11
CA SER A 37 -32.16 -4.60 13.87
C SER A 37 -31.17 -5.19 12.85
N ASP A 38 -31.69 -5.93 11.88
CA ASP A 38 -30.86 -6.51 10.83
C ASP A 38 -30.23 -5.42 9.94
N ASP A 39 -30.89 -4.27 9.75
CA ASP A 39 -30.33 -3.14 9.01
C ASP A 39 -29.02 -2.65 9.64
N VAL A 40 -28.99 -2.49 10.96
CA VAL A 40 -27.77 -2.05 11.68
C VAL A 40 -26.65 -3.07 11.51
N LYS A 41 -26.96 -4.36 11.65
CA LYS A 41 -25.98 -5.44 11.47
C LYS A 41 -25.48 -5.49 10.02
N ILE A 42 -26.33 -5.31 9.03
CA ILE A 42 -25.93 -5.25 7.61
C ILE A 42 -24.95 -4.10 7.39
N ILE A 43 -25.24 -2.92 7.91
CA ILE A 43 -24.39 -1.73 7.75
C ILE A 43 -23.03 -1.94 8.44
N ARG A 44 -22.99 -2.57 9.62
CA ARG A 44 -21.73 -2.99 10.26
C ARG A 44 -20.91 -3.96 9.38
N GLY A 45 -21.57 -4.88 8.69
CA GLY A 45 -20.89 -5.77 7.75
C GLY A 45 -20.29 -5.02 6.56
N LEU A 46 -21.06 -4.08 5.99
CA LEU A 46 -20.63 -3.25 4.87
C LEU A 46 -19.54 -2.24 5.25
N PHE A 47 -19.44 -1.85 6.52
CA PHE A 47 -18.38 -0.99 7.02
C PHE A 47 -16.99 -1.54 6.69
N TYR A 48 -16.76 -2.85 6.80
CA TYR A 48 -15.46 -3.46 6.45
C TYR A 48 -15.11 -3.27 4.97
N VAL A 49 -16.11 -3.30 4.08
CA VAL A 49 -15.89 -3.05 2.64
C VAL A 49 -15.51 -1.59 2.41
N HIS A 50 -16.20 -0.65 3.06
CA HIS A 50 -15.90 0.78 2.92
C HIS A 50 -14.54 1.15 3.51
N LEU A 51 -14.24 0.68 4.74
CA LEU A 51 -12.95 0.89 5.40
C LEU A 51 -11.81 0.33 4.57
N TYR A 52 -11.97 -0.89 4.04
CA TYR A 52 -10.98 -1.49 3.18
C TYR A 52 -10.77 -0.69 1.89
N GLY A 53 -11.84 -0.24 1.23
CA GLY A 53 -11.73 0.56 0.00
C GLY A 53 -10.98 1.87 0.22
N ALA A 54 -11.23 2.54 1.36
CA ALA A 54 -10.47 3.73 1.75
C ALA A 54 -8.98 3.41 2.00
N PHE A 55 -8.68 2.32 2.70
CA PHE A 55 -7.32 1.85 2.94
C PHE A 55 -6.58 1.53 1.62
N GLU A 56 -7.14 0.65 0.77
CA GLU A 56 -6.53 0.21 -0.48
C GLU A 56 -6.21 1.39 -1.40
N LYS A 57 -7.17 2.30 -1.57
CA LYS A 57 -6.97 3.49 -2.42
C LYS A 57 -5.88 4.42 -1.86
N SER A 58 -5.85 4.59 -0.54
CA SER A 58 -4.85 5.44 0.11
C SER A 58 -3.44 4.85 -0.01
N VAL A 59 -3.28 3.53 0.18
CA VAL A 59 -2.00 2.84 -0.06
C VAL A 59 -1.54 3.03 -1.51
N ASN A 60 -2.45 2.85 -2.47
CA ASN A 60 -2.14 3.04 -3.90
C ASN A 60 -1.57 4.45 -4.16
N GLU A 61 -2.21 5.48 -3.64
CA GLU A 61 -1.78 6.86 -3.84
C GLU A 61 -0.41 7.17 -3.23
N VAL A 62 -0.15 6.66 -2.02
CA VAL A 62 1.17 6.80 -1.38
C VAL A 62 2.26 6.15 -2.21
N VAL A 63 2.03 4.92 -2.70
CA VAL A 63 3.03 4.19 -3.51
C VAL A 63 3.23 4.85 -4.88
N ILE A 64 2.15 5.28 -5.54
CA ILE A 64 2.21 6.00 -6.81
C ILE A 64 2.97 7.31 -6.67
N HIS A 65 2.72 8.08 -5.60
CA HIS A 65 3.44 9.31 -5.30
C HIS A 65 4.94 9.02 -5.12
N ALA A 66 5.31 8.03 -4.31
CA ALA A 66 6.70 7.64 -4.12
C ALA A 66 7.39 7.29 -5.45
N LEU A 67 6.75 6.48 -6.30
CA LEU A 67 7.30 6.11 -7.60
C LEU A 67 7.50 7.31 -8.52
N ARG A 68 6.57 8.27 -8.52
CA ARG A 68 6.68 9.51 -9.30
C ARG A 68 7.82 10.40 -8.82
N GLU A 69 7.96 10.55 -7.51
CA GLU A 69 9.06 11.31 -6.91
C GLU A 69 10.41 10.68 -7.27
N ILE A 70 10.56 9.36 -7.10
CA ILE A 70 11.78 8.63 -7.47
C ILE A 70 12.06 8.75 -8.98
N ALA A 71 11.04 8.63 -9.83
CA ALA A 71 11.17 8.81 -11.26
C ALA A 71 11.67 10.22 -11.63
N SER A 72 11.21 11.25 -10.91
CA SER A 72 11.60 12.64 -11.18
C SER A 72 13.08 12.93 -10.89
N MET A 73 13.72 12.14 -10.03
CA MET A 73 15.16 12.23 -9.72
C MET A 73 16.07 11.72 -10.86
N ASN A 74 15.50 11.12 -11.92
CA ASN A 74 16.25 10.63 -13.09
C ASN A 74 17.48 9.77 -12.72
N ILE A 75 17.29 8.85 -11.77
CA ILE A 75 18.37 8.01 -11.24
C ILE A 75 18.92 7.12 -12.35
N LYS A 76 20.24 6.96 -12.41
CA LYS A 76 20.89 6.06 -13.38
C LYS A 76 20.88 4.63 -12.86
N HIS A 77 20.75 3.63 -13.73
CA HIS A 77 20.71 2.22 -13.28
C HIS A 77 21.92 1.82 -12.43
N GLY A 78 23.13 2.25 -12.82
CA GLY A 78 24.36 1.99 -12.07
C GLY A 78 24.39 2.61 -10.66
N HIS A 79 23.55 3.63 -10.42
CA HIS A 79 23.46 4.35 -9.15
C HIS A 79 22.36 3.80 -8.23
N ALA A 80 21.42 3.01 -8.76
CA ALA A 80 20.33 2.42 -7.99
C ALA A 80 20.86 1.41 -6.96
N ALA A 81 20.25 1.39 -5.78
CA ALA A 81 20.49 0.38 -4.76
C ALA A 81 20.08 -1.01 -5.28
N LEU A 82 20.75 -2.06 -4.79
CA LEU A 82 20.54 -3.42 -5.27
C LEU A 82 19.08 -3.87 -5.11
N ASP A 83 18.48 -3.58 -3.97
CA ASP A 83 17.09 -3.95 -3.65
C ASP A 83 16.07 -3.15 -4.48
N PHE A 84 16.49 -2.04 -5.09
CA PHE A 84 15.66 -1.23 -5.99
C PHE A 84 15.73 -1.70 -7.46
N LEU A 85 16.68 -2.56 -7.81
CA LEU A 85 16.82 -3.06 -9.18
C LEU A 85 15.56 -3.76 -9.73
N PRO A 86 14.78 -4.54 -8.95
CA PRO A 86 13.50 -5.07 -9.41
C PRO A 86 12.54 -3.98 -9.94
N VAL A 87 12.54 -2.81 -9.32
CA VAL A 87 11.72 -1.66 -9.72
C VAL A 87 12.31 -0.96 -10.94
N SER A 88 13.59 -0.58 -10.86
CA SER A 88 14.22 0.18 -11.95
C SER A 88 14.34 -0.62 -13.26
N LEU A 89 14.56 -1.94 -13.19
CA LEU A 89 14.75 -2.82 -14.36
C LEU A 89 13.50 -3.65 -14.71
N ALA A 90 12.32 -3.27 -14.24
CA ALA A 90 11.08 -4.05 -14.41
C ALA A 90 10.78 -4.43 -15.87
N GLN A 91 10.97 -3.49 -16.81
CA GLN A 91 10.80 -3.74 -18.24
C GLN A 91 11.81 -4.77 -18.77
N THR A 92 13.05 -4.74 -18.26
CA THR A 92 14.09 -5.70 -18.61
C THR A 92 13.73 -7.09 -18.10
N PHE A 93 13.17 -7.21 -16.88
CA PHE A 93 12.67 -8.49 -16.36
C PHE A 93 11.55 -9.08 -17.23
N GLN A 94 10.61 -8.25 -17.70
CA GLN A 94 9.57 -8.70 -18.63
C GLN A 94 10.16 -9.23 -19.95
N SER A 95 11.19 -8.55 -20.48
CA SER A 95 11.88 -9.00 -21.70
C SER A 95 12.55 -10.37 -21.56
N LEU A 96 13.05 -10.70 -20.36
CA LEU A 96 13.70 -11.98 -20.05
C LEU A 96 12.73 -13.17 -20.00
N GLN A 97 11.42 -12.93 -19.83
CA GLN A 97 10.41 -13.99 -19.81
C GLN A 97 10.04 -14.49 -21.22
N SER A 98 10.33 -13.72 -22.28
CA SER A 98 9.90 -13.98 -23.66
C SER A 98 10.95 -14.45 -24.70
N PRO A 99 12.17 -14.93 -24.38
CA PRO A 99 13.10 -15.36 -25.42
C PRO A 99 12.81 -16.75 -26.00
N THR A 100 12.79 -16.84 -27.34
CA THR A 100 13.06 -18.07 -28.09
C THR A 100 14.47 -18.59 -27.76
N SER A 101 14.71 -19.91 -27.85
CA SER A 101 15.85 -20.61 -27.22
C SER A 101 17.22 -20.00 -27.49
N ASP A 102 17.45 -19.47 -28.69
CA ASP A 102 18.79 -19.15 -29.18
C ASP A 102 19.31 -17.78 -28.72
N ALA A 103 18.44 -16.89 -28.20
CA ALA A 103 18.83 -15.55 -27.74
C ALA A 103 18.92 -15.40 -26.21
N LYS A 104 18.64 -16.48 -25.44
CA LYS A 104 18.50 -16.45 -23.98
C LYS A 104 19.74 -15.91 -23.25
N TRP A 105 20.93 -16.40 -23.62
CA TRP A 105 22.17 -15.95 -22.99
C TRP A 105 22.53 -14.50 -23.33
N GLY A 106 22.30 -14.08 -24.58
CA GLY A 106 22.51 -12.69 -25.00
C GLY A 106 21.63 -11.72 -24.21
N GLN A 107 20.36 -12.06 -23.97
CA GLN A 107 19.48 -11.22 -23.13
C GLN A 107 19.92 -11.16 -21.67
N ARG A 108 20.40 -12.27 -21.09
CA ARG A 108 20.95 -12.28 -19.72
C ARG A 108 22.18 -11.39 -19.59
N VAL A 109 23.09 -11.44 -20.57
CA VAL A 109 24.27 -10.55 -20.60
C VAL A 109 23.83 -9.09 -20.68
N LYS A 110 22.87 -8.76 -21.56
CA LYS A 110 22.31 -7.41 -21.65
C LYS A 110 21.70 -6.95 -20.32
N PHE A 111 20.94 -7.81 -19.64
CA PHE A 111 20.37 -7.52 -18.33
C PHE A 111 21.47 -7.17 -17.29
N VAL A 112 22.52 -7.98 -17.20
CA VAL A 112 23.64 -7.71 -16.27
C VAL A 112 24.34 -6.40 -16.62
N GLN A 113 24.54 -6.12 -17.91
CA GLN A 113 25.10 -4.84 -18.36
C GLN A 113 24.21 -3.65 -18.00
N SER A 114 22.88 -3.80 -18.10
CA SER A 114 21.93 -2.74 -17.74
C SER A 114 22.02 -2.33 -16.27
N MET A 115 22.37 -3.26 -15.36
CA MET A 115 22.56 -2.95 -13.93
C MET A 115 23.70 -1.94 -13.67
N GLN A 116 24.61 -1.76 -14.63
CA GLN A 116 25.73 -0.82 -14.56
C GLN A 116 25.57 0.35 -15.54
N SER A 117 24.44 0.44 -16.24
CA SER A 117 24.23 1.48 -17.25
C SER A 117 24.12 2.86 -16.60
N LEU A 118 24.62 3.87 -17.30
CA LEU A 118 24.44 5.29 -16.96
C LEU A 118 23.14 5.86 -17.54
N ASP A 119 22.33 5.04 -18.21
CA ASP A 119 20.99 5.41 -18.65
C ASP A 119 20.06 5.63 -17.45
N VAL A 120 19.14 6.58 -17.60
CA VAL A 120 18.11 6.91 -16.61
C VAL A 120 17.10 5.75 -16.48
N CYS A 121 16.78 5.40 -15.24
CA CYS A 121 15.76 4.43 -14.89
C CYS A 121 14.37 4.91 -15.35
N LYS A 122 13.73 4.18 -16.25
CA LYS A 122 12.35 4.45 -16.67
C LYS A 122 11.37 3.77 -15.73
N ILE A 123 11.18 4.38 -14.56
CA ILE A 123 10.23 3.90 -13.55
C ILE A 123 8.82 4.28 -13.97
N LYS A 124 7.93 3.28 -14.04
CA LYS A 124 6.50 3.53 -14.25
C LYS A 124 5.79 3.60 -12.90
N ASP A 125 4.82 4.49 -12.77
CA ASP A 125 4.01 4.63 -11.56
C ASP A 125 2.96 3.52 -11.40
N ASP A 126 2.73 2.73 -12.45
CA ASP A 126 1.81 1.58 -12.50
C ASP A 126 2.50 0.22 -12.27
N ILE A 127 3.81 0.18 -11.96
CA ILE A 127 4.59 -1.06 -11.85
C ILE A 127 4.00 -2.06 -10.82
N PHE A 128 3.35 -1.54 -9.77
CA PHE A 128 2.73 -2.33 -8.71
C PHE A 128 1.22 -2.45 -8.83
N ALA A 129 0.62 -2.08 -9.97
CA ALA A 129 -0.84 -2.03 -10.13
C ALA A 129 -1.51 -3.37 -9.75
N ASP A 130 -0.95 -4.50 -10.17
CA ASP A 130 -1.50 -5.83 -9.85
C ASP A 130 -1.29 -6.20 -8.37
N GLN A 131 -0.16 -5.82 -7.79
CA GLN A 131 0.17 -6.06 -6.38
C GLN A 131 -0.67 -5.21 -5.44
N LEU A 132 -1.09 -4.02 -5.91
CA LEU A 132 -1.91 -3.07 -5.17
C LEU A 132 -3.42 -3.32 -5.33
N GLN A 133 -3.81 -4.33 -6.09
CA GLN A 133 -5.16 -4.91 -6.04
C GLN A 133 -5.20 -5.94 -4.91
N ASN A 134 -6.13 -5.78 -3.99
CA ASN A 134 -6.26 -6.61 -2.78
C ASN A 134 -5.02 -6.52 -1.86
N VAL A 135 -4.61 -5.28 -1.52
CA VAL A 135 -3.51 -5.01 -0.58
C VAL A 135 -3.75 -5.72 0.76
N SER A 136 -2.76 -6.52 1.17
CA SER A 136 -2.62 -7.10 2.51
C SER A 136 -1.41 -6.49 3.23
N PRO A 137 -1.31 -6.62 4.56
CA PRO A 137 -0.13 -6.21 5.31
C PRO A 137 1.19 -6.80 4.79
N THR A 138 1.19 -8.09 4.43
CA THR A 138 2.36 -8.74 3.83
C THR A 138 2.74 -8.08 2.52
N ARG A 139 1.75 -7.82 1.66
CA ARG A 139 1.97 -7.17 0.36
C ARG A 139 2.48 -5.74 0.51
N LEU A 140 1.98 -5.01 1.50
CA LEU A 140 2.44 -3.66 1.81
C LEU A 140 3.94 -3.66 2.15
N ILE A 141 4.37 -4.59 3.01
CA ILE A 141 5.78 -4.75 3.41
C ILE A 141 6.65 -5.14 2.22
N GLU A 142 6.20 -6.06 1.36
CA GLU A 142 6.90 -6.43 0.13
C GLU A 142 7.19 -5.21 -0.75
N ILE A 143 6.18 -4.36 -0.97
CA ILE A 143 6.32 -3.14 -1.77
C ILE A 143 7.33 -2.18 -1.15
N LEU A 144 7.27 -1.95 0.17
CA LEU A 144 8.25 -1.11 0.87
C LEU A 144 9.67 -1.64 0.72
N ASN A 145 9.86 -2.95 0.80
CA ASN A 145 11.18 -3.57 0.59
C ASN A 145 11.69 -3.34 -0.83
N TYR A 146 10.83 -3.43 -1.86
CA TYR A 146 11.21 -3.10 -3.24
C TYR A 146 11.59 -1.63 -3.44
N LEU A 147 11.12 -0.73 -2.56
CA LEU A 147 11.50 0.68 -2.51
C LEU A 147 12.71 0.94 -1.59
N CYS A 148 13.38 -0.12 -1.10
CA CYS A 148 14.49 -0.07 -0.13
C CYS A 148 14.10 0.49 1.25
N ILE A 149 12.82 0.45 1.61
CA ILE A 149 12.29 0.89 2.89
C ILE A 149 12.10 -0.34 3.79
N THR A 150 13.22 -0.82 4.35
CA THR A 150 13.25 -2.05 5.18
C THR A 150 13.05 -1.77 6.67
N GLN A 151 13.22 -0.52 7.10
CA GLN A 151 13.00 -0.09 8.47
C GLN A 151 11.59 0.49 8.59
N HIS A 152 10.66 -0.34 9.05
CA HIS A 152 9.30 0.06 9.35
C HIS A 152 8.92 -0.35 10.76
N GLU A 153 8.18 0.51 11.47
CA GLU A 153 7.78 0.30 12.87
C GLU A 153 6.28 0.01 12.96
N PHE A 154 5.75 -0.78 12.03
CA PHE A 154 4.36 -1.21 12.10
C PHE A 154 4.09 -2.00 13.38
N VAL A 155 3.06 -1.58 14.11
CA VAL A 155 2.60 -2.30 15.30
C VAL A 155 1.92 -3.61 14.87
N GLN A 156 2.40 -4.75 15.38
CA GLN A 156 1.91 -6.06 14.96
C GLN A 156 0.40 -6.24 15.16
N THR A 157 -0.16 -5.69 16.25
CA THR A 157 -1.61 -5.74 16.51
C THR A 157 -2.42 -4.98 15.47
N ASP A 158 -1.89 -3.88 14.94
CA ASP A 158 -2.55 -3.11 13.90
C ASP A 158 -2.52 -3.85 12.56
N LEU A 159 -1.40 -4.51 12.22
CA LEU A 159 -1.32 -5.35 11.02
C LEU A 159 -2.31 -6.54 11.09
N LEU A 160 -2.50 -7.13 12.27
CA LEU A 160 -3.49 -8.20 12.46
C LEU A 160 -4.92 -7.66 12.28
N ALA A 161 -5.22 -6.48 12.81
CA ALA A 161 -6.50 -5.81 12.62
C ALA A 161 -6.76 -5.47 11.13
N VAL A 162 -5.76 -4.97 10.40
CA VAL A 162 -5.87 -4.74 8.95
C VAL A 162 -6.10 -6.06 8.21
N SER A 163 -5.39 -7.13 8.58
CA SER A 163 -5.59 -8.47 8.00
C SER A 163 -7.04 -8.95 8.19
N GLU A 164 -7.62 -8.71 9.37
CA GLU A 164 -9.03 -8.99 9.62
C GLU A 164 -9.93 -8.16 8.70
N VAL A 165 -9.66 -6.86 8.53
CA VAL A 165 -10.43 -5.99 7.63
C VAL A 165 -10.40 -6.52 6.20
N VAL A 166 -9.24 -6.92 5.70
CA VAL A 166 -9.07 -7.53 4.36
C VAL A 166 -9.91 -8.80 4.24
N GLU A 167 -9.85 -9.68 5.23
CA GLU A 167 -10.59 -10.95 5.22
C GLU A 167 -12.10 -10.71 5.26
N LYS A 168 -12.59 -9.83 6.13
CA LYS A 168 -14.02 -9.48 6.21
C LYS A 168 -14.52 -8.82 4.93
N ARG A 169 -13.73 -7.92 4.33
CA ARG A 169 -14.03 -7.37 3.00
C ARG A 169 -14.15 -8.49 1.97
N ASN A 170 -13.19 -9.41 1.92
CA ASN A 170 -13.18 -10.49 0.93
C ASN A 170 -14.36 -11.44 1.10
N GLN A 171 -14.75 -11.74 2.35
CA GLN A 171 -15.95 -12.53 2.63
C GLN A 171 -17.21 -11.89 2.06
N VAL A 172 -17.37 -10.58 2.25
CA VAL A 172 -18.55 -9.83 1.78
C VAL A 172 -18.51 -9.60 0.26
N ALA A 173 -17.44 -9.02 -0.25
CA ALA A 173 -17.31 -8.60 -1.65
C ALA A 173 -17.33 -9.78 -2.64
N HIS A 174 -16.80 -10.95 -2.25
CA HIS A 174 -16.86 -12.16 -3.06
C HIS A 174 -18.09 -13.03 -2.76
N GLY A 175 -19.06 -12.55 -1.98
CA GLY A 175 -20.31 -13.26 -1.69
C GLY A 175 -20.16 -14.56 -0.89
N ARG A 176 -19.01 -14.78 -0.23
CA ARG A 176 -18.76 -15.97 0.62
C ARG A 176 -19.57 -15.92 1.90
N THR A 177 -19.84 -14.71 2.40
CA THR A 177 -20.67 -14.43 3.58
C THR A 177 -21.51 -13.17 3.33
N ASN A 178 -22.74 -13.13 3.84
CA ASN A 178 -23.55 -11.92 3.76
C ASN A 178 -23.12 -10.86 4.81
N PRO A 179 -23.34 -9.56 4.53
CA PRO A 179 -23.00 -8.49 5.47
C PRO A 179 -23.67 -8.64 6.84
N LEU A 180 -24.93 -9.11 6.86
CA LEU A 180 -25.68 -9.36 8.08
C LEU A 180 -24.92 -10.25 9.06
N ARG A 181 -24.39 -11.38 8.61
CA ARG A 181 -23.65 -12.34 9.43
C ARG A 181 -22.31 -11.78 9.90
N VAL A 182 -21.61 -11.05 9.03
CA VAL A 182 -20.35 -10.38 9.42
C VAL A 182 -20.58 -9.33 10.49
N GLY A 183 -21.59 -8.48 10.33
CA GLY A 183 -21.90 -7.41 11.28
C GLY A 183 -22.68 -7.83 12.52
N SER A 184 -23.21 -9.06 12.55
CA SER A 184 -23.87 -9.62 13.73
C SER A 184 -22.91 -9.92 14.88
N SER A 185 -21.63 -10.18 14.58
CA SER A 185 -20.63 -10.57 15.58
C SER A 185 -19.82 -9.40 16.13
N VAL A 186 -20.13 -8.16 15.74
CA VAL A 186 -19.32 -6.97 16.09
C VAL A 186 -20.19 -5.79 16.48
N LYS A 187 -19.64 -4.91 17.32
CA LYS A 187 -20.23 -3.61 17.70
C LYS A 187 -19.40 -2.45 17.17
N SER A 188 -19.99 -1.25 17.19
CA SER A 188 -19.31 -0.01 16.75
C SER A 188 -17.99 0.26 17.49
N SER A 189 -17.84 -0.18 18.74
CA SER A 189 -16.58 -0.07 19.49
C SER A 189 -15.46 -0.90 18.87
N GLU A 190 -15.76 -2.10 18.38
CA GLU A 190 -14.80 -2.95 17.68
C GLU A 190 -14.45 -2.37 16.30
N LEU A 191 -15.46 -1.86 15.58
CA LEU A 191 -15.27 -1.19 14.30
C LEU A 191 -14.39 0.06 14.43
N GLU A 192 -14.56 0.84 15.50
CA GLU A 192 -13.66 1.95 15.84
C GLU A 192 -12.24 1.47 16.03
N GLY A 193 -12.03 0.38 16.77
CA GLY A 193 -10.70 -0.21 16.94
C GLY A 193 -10.05 -0.57 15.59
N ARG A 194 -10.81 -1.14 14.66
CA ARG A 194 -10.29 -1.47 13.30
C ARG A 194 -9.97 -0.23 12.48
N LEU A 195 -10.79 0.81 12.55
CA LEU A 195 -10.50 2.09 11.92
C LEU A 195 -9.20 2.71 12.46
N GLN A 196 -9.02 2.71 13.78
CA GLN A 196 -7.81 3.27 14.41
C GLN A 196 -6.55 2.49 14.03
N SER A 197 -6.61 1.15 13.98
CA SER A 197 -5.49 0.35 13.49
C SER A 197 -5.17 0.60 12.02
N VAL A 198 -6.18 0.76 11.17
CA VAL A 198 -5.97 1.13 9.75
C VAL A 198 -5.28 2.50 9.63
N LEU A 199 -5.73 3.48 10.41
CA LEU A 199 -5.12 4.82 10.42
C LEU A 199 -3.67 4.80 10.91
N SER A 200 -3.39 4.06 11.99
CA SER A 200 -2.03 3.84 12.51
C SER A 200 -1.10 3.27 11.43
N VAL A 201 -1.56 2.24 10.70
CA VAL A 201 -0.79 1.66 9.58
C VAL A 201 -0.60 2.67 8.44
N MET A 202 -1.62 3.46 8.12
CA MET A 202 -1.52 4.49 7.07
C MET A 202 -0.54 5.60 7.45
N ASP A 203 -0.58 6.08 8.69
CA ASP A 203 0.34 7.10 9.19
C ASP A 203 1.79 6.61 9.16
N GLN A 204 2.02 5.38 9.62
CA GLN A 204 3.34 4.76 9.59
C GLN A 204 3.83 4.53 8.15
N LEU A 205 2.94 4.13 7.24
CA LEU A 205 3.27 3.97 5.83
C LEU A 205 3.75 5.29 5.22
N ILE A 206 2.99 6.37 5.42
CA ILE A 206 3.35 7.71 4.91
C ILE A 206 4.71 8.13 5.48
N LEU A 207 4.90 7.99 6.79
CA LEU A 207 6.16 8.34 7.46
C LEU A 207 7.35 7.54 6.90
N CYS A 208 7.20 6.22 6.74
CA CYS A 208 8.24 5.36 6.19
C CYS A 208 8.61 5.76 4.75
N VAL A 209 7.61 6.10 3.93
CA VAL A 209 7.83 6.55 2.55
C VAL A 209 8.51 7.91 2.51
N ASP A 210 8.03 8.90 3.25
CA ASP A 210 8.64 10.23 3.33
C ASP A 210 10.11 10.13 3.79
N ASN A 211 10.39 9.34 4.83
CA ASN A 211 11.74 9.12 5.32
C ASN A 211 12.63 8.38 4.29
N GLY A 212 12.07 7.39 3.60
CA GLY A 212 12.76 6.65 2.55
C GLY A 212 13.15 7.52 1.36
N LEU A 213 12.25 8.40 0.94
CA LEU A 213 12.46 9.41 -0.09
C LEU A 213 13.52 10.43 0.33
N ALA A 214 13.40 11.01 1.52
CA ALA A 214 14.34 12.00 2.04
C ALA A 214 15.76 11.44 2.21
N ALA A 215 15.87 10.18 2.63
CA ALA A 215 17.16 9.50 2.79
C ALA A 215 17.69 8.86 1.49
N MET A 216 16.98 8.99 0.36
CA MET A 216 17.32 8.41 -0.94
C MET A 216 17.74 6.93 -0.85
N LYS A 217 16.98 6.12 -0.08
CA LYS A 217 17.35 4.72 0.21
C LYS A 217 17.51 3.83 -1.04
N PHE A 218 16.88 4.23 -2.15
CA PHE A 218 16.93 3.58 -3.45
C PHE A 218 18.16 3.97 -4.30
N VAL A 219 19.03 4.86 -3.82
CA VAL A 219 20.32 5.23 -4.45
C VAL A 219 21.46 4.72 -3.56
N LYS A 220 22.53 4.19 -4.18
CA LYS A 220 23.75 3.82 -3.44
C LYS A 220 24.38 5.06 -2.81
N ASN A 221 24.89 4.91 -1.60
CA ASN A 221 25.37 6.02 -0.77
C ASN A 221 26.45 6.85 -1.46
N GLU A 222 27.35 6.23 -2.23
CA GLU A 222 28.43 6.92 -2.95
C GLU A 222 27.94 7.91 -4.01
N PHE A 223 26.69 7.81 -4.47
CA PHE A 223 26.11 8.69 -5.49
C PHE A 223 25.11 9.71 -4.94
N HIS A 224 24.85 9.74 -3.62
CA HIS A 224 23.85 10.65 -3.01
C HIS A 224 24.11 12.12 -3.33
N ALA A 225 25.38 12.55 -3.39
CA ALA A 225 25.75 13.92 -3.70
C ALA A 225 25.29 14.40 -5.10
N GLU A 226 25.12 13.49 -6.06
CA GLU A 226 24.64 13.82 -7.41
C GLU A 226 23.14 14.16 -7.46
N TYR A 227 22.37 13.69 -6.48
CA TYR A 227 20.91 13.81 -6.44
C TYR A 227 20.40 14.75 -5.36
N ALA A 228 21.22 15.05 -4.34
CA ALA A 228 20.85 15.96 -3.25
C ALA A 228 20.62 17.43 -3.67
N ALA A 229 21.05 17.81 -4.89
CA ALA A 229 20.95 19.17 -5.42
C ALA A 229 19.82 19.38 -6.45
N GLN A 230 19.02 18.35 -6.73
CA GLN A 230 17.87 18.39 -7.66
C GLN A 230 16.55 18.61 -6.89
#